data_AF-A0A2S2QAR4-F1
#
_entry.id   AF-A0A2S2QAR4-F1
#
_cell.length_a   1.000
_cell.length_b   1.000
_cell.length_c   1.000
_cell.angle_alpha   90.00
_cell.angle_beta   90.00
_cell.angle_gamma   90.00
#
_symmetry.space_group_name_H-M   'P 1'
#
loop_
_entity.id
_entity.type
_entity.pdbx_description
1 polymer ?
#
loop_
_entity_poly.entity_id
_entity_poly.type
_entity_poly.pdbx_seq_one_letter_code
_entity_poly.pdbx_strand_id
1 'polypeptide(L)'
;MRATAILAALAGAVLVIGVRVHAASVDHGATKAVEEAVTSDKFTIVIHDEGPPNGRKRRKPETVATIEFPGYYQFALKIDRTEGQVIVSTKFDGDIDTEYYNVKSLGNMSSSKTLVLAVDQRKPGATMTLYVNCEHFGTLHTIKTLREVYFDMKDPHLQMTHEKRF
;
A
#
# COMPACT_ATOMS: atom_id res chain seq x y z
N MET A 1 -40.42 61.34 4.49
CA MET A 1 -40.70 60.72 5.80
C MET A 1 -40.47 59.23 5.68
N ARG A 2 -39.59 58.67 6.53
CA ARG A 2 -39.53 57.29 7.07
C ARG A 2 -39.51 56.13 6.04
N ALA A 3 -38.37 55.52 5.75
CA ALA A 3 -37.67 54.45 6.50
C ALA A 3 -38.35 53.07 6.38
N THR A 4 -37.64 52.11 5.77
CA THR A 4 -37.36 50.77 6.32
C THR A 4 -36.33 50.05 5.42
N ALA A 5 -35.15 49.80 5.99
CA ALA A 5 -34.14 48.91 5.46
C ALA A 5 -34.54 47.46 5.73
N ILE A 6 -34.34 46.55 4.78
CA ILE A 6 -34.33 45.11 5.03
C ILE A 6 -32.95 44.59 4.65
N LEU A 7 -32.12 44.43 5.68
CA LEU A 7 -30.89 43.63 5.65
C LEU A 7 -31.29 42.16 5.58
N ALA A 8 -30.90 41.46 4.52
CA ALA A 8 -30.88 40.01 4.48
C ALA A 8 -29.42 39.56 4.25
N ALA A 9 -28.68 39.42 5.35
CA ALA A 9 -27.40 38.74 5.37
C ALA A 9 -27.65 37.23 5.28
N LEU A 10 -27.51 36.65 4.08
CA LEU A 10 -27.49 35.20 3.92
C LEU A 10 -26.05 34.73 4.02
N ALA A 11 -25.75 34.20 5.21
CA ALA A 11 -24.49 33.60 5.59
C ALA A 11 -24.04 32.55 4.58
N GLY A 12 -22.82 32.72 4.06
CA GLY A 12 -22.13 31.70 3.28
C GLY A 12 -21.85 30.49 4.16
N ALA A 13 -22.65 29.44 3.98
CA ALA A 13 -22.35 28.13 4.54
C ALA A 13 -21.14 27.56 3.78
N VAL A 14 -19.93 27.75 4.32
CA VAL A 14 -18.75 27.00 3.89
C VAL A 14 -18.96 25.55 4.33
N LEU A 15 -19.48 24.75 3.42
CA LEU A 15 -19.59 23.31 3.58
C LEU A 15 -18.18 22.73 3.49
N VAL A 16 -17.48 22.63 4.63
CA VAL A 16 -16.21 21.88 4.71
C VAL A 16 -16.56 20.41 4.56
N ILE A 17 -16.55 19.92 3.32
CA ILE A 17 -16.61 18.49 3.01
C ILE A 17 -15.30 17.92 3.55
N GLY A 18 -15.35 17.42 4.79
CA GLY A 18 -14.25 16.66 5.38
C GLY A 18 -14.06 15.38 4.59
N VAL A 19 -13.20 15.42 3.57
CA VAL A 19 -12.70 14.21 2.93
C VAL A 19 -11.93 13.45 4.00
N ARG A 20 -12.55 12.42 4.57
CA ARG A 20 -11.86 11.48 5.44
C ARG A 20 -10.92 10.65 4.59
N VAL A 21 -9.76 11.21 4.25
CA VAL A 21 -8.61 10.44 3.82
C VAL A 21 -8.27 9.56 5.01
N HIS A 22 -8.52 8.26 4.91
CA HIS A 22 -7.89 7.29 5.81
C HIS A 22 -6.40 7.34 5.44
N ALA A 23 -5.64 8.15 6.18
CA ALA A 23 -4.24 8.34 5.91
C ALA A 23 -3.50 7.08 6.38
N ALA A 24 -2.97 6.31 5.44
CA ALA A 24 -1.90 5.37 5.76
C ALA A 24 -0.76 6.18 6.38
N SER A 25 -0.35 5.83 7.60
CA SER A 25 0.77 6.50 8.25
C SER A 25 2.09 5.92 7.74
N VAL A 26 3.08 6.79 7.54
CA VAL A 26 4.46 6.35 7.34
C VAL A 26 4.91 5.59 8.58
N ASP A 27 5.37 4.35 8.40
CA ASP A 27 5.96 3.56 9.47
C ASP A 27 7.48 3.76 9.44
N HIS A 28 7.99 4.65 10.28
CA HIS A 28 9.42 4.98 10.33
C HIS A 28 10.30 3.78 10.70
N GLY A 29 9.78 2.86 11.54
CA GLY A 29 10.51 1.65 11.91
C GLY A 29 10.63 0.70 10.73
N ALA A 30 9.52 0.45 10.03
CA ALA A 30 9.51 -0.37 8.83
C ALA A 30 10.31 0.27 7.68
N THR A 31 10.23 1.59 7.52
CA THR A 31 11.00 2.35 6.54
C THR A 31 12.49 2.11 6.73
N LYS A 32 13.01 2.35 7.94
CA LYS A 32 14.43 2.13 8.24
C LYS A 32 14.85 0.66 8.05
N ALA A 33 14.01 -0.28 8.45
CA ALA A 33 14.30 -1.70 8.27
C ALA A 33 14.41 -2.08 6.78
N VAL A 34 13.55 -1.52 5.93
CA VAL A 34 13.63 -1.73 4.47
C VAL A 34 14.85 -1.02 3.89
N GLU A 35 15.17 0.20 4.31
CA GLU A 35 16.40 0.91 3.87
C GLU A 35 17.68 0.14 4.18
N GLU A 36 17.75 -0.51 5.34
CA GLU A 36 18.87 -1.39 5.68
C GLU A 36 18.83 -2.67 4.82
N ALA A 37 17.66 -3.27 4.63
CA ALA A 37 17.47 -4.52 3.92
C ALA A 37 17.69 -4.41 2.39
N VAL A 38 17.45 -3.25 1.76
CA VAL A 38 17.67 -3.11 0.30
C VAL A 38 19.13 -3.32 -0.11
N THR A 39 20.07 -3.21 0.83
CA THR A 39 21.49 -3.54 0.58
C THR A 39 21.75 -5.05 0.53
N SER A 40 20.86 -5.88 1.08
CA SER A 40 21.00 -7.33 1.15
C SER A 40 20.51 -8.03 -0.11
N ASP A 41 21.11 -9.18 -0.44
CA ASP A 41 20.71 -9.96 -1.62
C ASP A 41 19.31 -10.54 -1.48
N LYS A 42 18.91 -10.86 -0.26
CA LYS A 42 17.60 -11.39 0.07
C LYS A 42 17.09 -10.77 1.34
N PHE A 43 15.80 -10.52 1.37
CA PHE A 43 15.10 -10.15 2.59
C PHE A 43 13.61 -10.45 2.44
N THR A 44 12.89 -10.38 3.55
CA THR A 44 11.47 -10.68 3.60
C THR A 44 10.74 -9.56 4.29
N ILE A 45 9.64 -9.13 3.68
CA ILE A 45 8.69 -8.20 4.29
C ILE A 45 7.50 -9.02 4.77
N VAL A 46 7.21 -8.93 6.06
CA VAL A 46 6.07 -9.62 6.69
C VAL A 46 5.05 -8.58 7.10
N ILE A 47 3.81 -8.75 6.63
CA ILE A 47 2.69 -7.87 6.90
C ILE A 47 1.57 -8.69 7.52
N HIS A 48 1.13 -8.28 8.69
CA HIS A 48 -0.01 -8.87 9.38
C HIS A 48 -1.25 -8.02 9.11
N ASP A 49 -2.20 -8.57 8.35
CA ASP A 49 -3.52 -8.00 8.16
C ASP A 49 -4.47 -8.53 9.23
N GLU A 50 -4.96 -7.64 10.09
CA GLU A 50 -5.93 -7.97 11.14
C GLU A 50 -7.37 -8.09 10.62
N GLY A 51 -7.60 -7.77 9.33
CA GLY A 51 -8.91 -7.82 8.70
C GLY A 51 -9.58 -6.44 8.54
N PRO A 52 -10.85 -6.40 8.12
CA PRO A 52 -11.56 -5.12 7.96
C PRO A 52 -11.90 -4.50 9.32
N PRO A 53 -11.68 -3.16 9.50
CA PRO A 53 -12.05 -2.49 10.74
C PRO A 53 -13.56 -2.60 10.96
N ASN A 54 -13.97 -3.05 12.15
CA ASN A 54 -15.36 -3.29 12.55
C ASN A 54 -16.10 -4.40 11.77
N GLY A 55 -15.39 -5.35 11.14
CA GLY A 55 -16.01 -6.49 10.44
C GLY A 55 -16.87 -6.12 9.22
N ARG A 56 -16.80 -4.87 8.75
CA ARG A 56 -17.60 -4.41 7.61
C ARG A 56 -17.00 -4.90 6.30
N LYS A 57 -17.86 -5.42 5.41
CA LYS A 57 -17.49 -5.71 4.02
C LYS A 57 -17.08 -4.41 3.33
N ARG A 58 -15.80 -4.23 3.04
CA ARG A 58 -15.33 -3.12 2.21
C ARG A 58 -15.41 -3.52 0.74
N ARG A 59 -16.14 -2.72 -0.04
CA ARG A 59 -16.40 -2.95 -1.46
C ARG A 59 -15.24 -2.55 -2.39
N LYS A 60 -14.12 -2.11 -1.82
CA LYS A 60 -12.96 -1.63 -2.59
C LYS A 60 -11.72 -2.36 -2.10
N PRO A 61 -10.75 -2.64 -2.98
CA PRO A 61 -9.44 -3.10 -2.57
C PRO A 61 -8.81 -2.13 -1.58
N GLU A 62 -8.14 -2.69 -0.57
CA GLU A 62 -7.56 -1.93 0.52
C GLU A 62 -6.05 -2.09 0.52
N THR A 63 -5.32 -0.97 0.55
CA THR A 63 -3.86 -0.98 0.60
C THR A 63 -3.39 -1.34 1.99
N VAL A 64 -2.71 -2.48 2.11
CA VAL A 64 -2.14 -2.95 3.39
C VAL A 64 -0.73 -2.41 3.60
N ALA A 65 0.06 -2.33 2.53
CA ALA A 65 1.40 -1.78 2.60
C ALA A 65 1.80 -1.12 1.27
N THR A 66 2.64 -0.09 1.37
CA THR A 66 3.35 0.49 0.24
C THR A 66 4.82 0.66 0.55
N ILE A 67 5.66 0.54 -0.48
CA ILE A 67 7.05 1.00 -0.45
C ILE A 67 7.15 2.04 -1.56
N GLU A 68 7.40 3.28 -1.17
CA GLU A 68 7.51 4.41 -2.10
C GLU A 68 8.95 4.90 -2.15
N PHE A 69 9.50 4.96 -3.35
CA PHE A 69 10.76 5.60 -3.68
C PHE A 69 10.39 6.91 -4.39
N PRO A 70 10.35 8.05 -3.67
CA PRO A 70 9.62 9.23 -4.11
C PRO A 70 10.00 9.70 -5.51
N GLY A 71 8.97 9.84 -6.36
CA GLY A 71 9.11 10.29 -7.74
C GLY A 71 9.68 9.25 -8.71
N TYR A 72 9.97 8.01 -8.27
CA TYR A 72 10.68 7.04 -9.10
C TYR A 72 10.00 5.67 -9.20
N TYR A 73 9.71 5.05 -8.05
CA TYR A 73 9.14 3.70 -8.01
C TYR A 73 8.17 3.56 -6.85
N GLN A 74 7.11 2.78 -7.04
CA GLN A 74 6.19 2.44 -5.97
C GLN A 74 5.82 0.97 -6.06
N PHE A 75 5.95 0.26 -4.95
CA PHE A 75 5.34 -1.04 -4.74
C PHE A 75 4.12 -0.87 -3.83
N ALA A 76 2.99 -1.48 -4.18
CA ALA A 76 1.81 -1.49 -3.32
C ALA A 76 1.19 -2.89 -3.27
N LEU A 77 0.88 -3.30 -2.05
CA LEU A 77 0.16 -4.53 -1.75
C LEU A 77 -1.25 -4.16 -1.29
N LYS A 78 -2.25 -4.75 -1.94
CA LYS A 78 -3.66 -4.53 -1.60
C LYS A 78 -4.39 -5.85 -1.41
N ILE A 79 -5.41 -5.83 -0.57
CA ILE A 79 -6.33 -6.94 -0.37
C ILE A 79 -7.71 -6.52 -0.88
N ASP A 80 -8.29 -7.31 -1.76
CA ASP A 80 -9.70 -7.23 -2.14
C ASP A 80 -10.45 -8.44 -1.57
N ARG A 81 -11.20 -8.20 -0.49
CA ARG A 81 -11.99 -9.24 0.18
C ARG A 81 -13.33 -9.53 -0.51
N THR A 82 -13.73 -8.68 -1.46
CA THR A 82 -14.96 -8.91 -2.23
C THR A 82 -14.72 -9.98 -3.28
N GLU A 83 -13.62 -9.83 -4.01
CA GLU A 83 -13.19 -10.79 -5.04
C GLU A 83 -12.29 -11.91 -4.49
N GLY A 84 -11.81 -11.79 -3.25
CA GLY A 84 -10.97 -12.80 -2.61
C GLY A 84 -9.56 -12.86 -3.22
N GLN A 85 -8.97 -11.69 -3.50
CA GLN A 85 -7.70 -11.57 -4.19
C GLN A 85 -6.72 -10.65 -3.46
N VAL A 86 -5.43 -10.97 -3.59
CA VAL A 86 -4.33 -10.04 -3.29
C VAL A 86 -3.92 -9.39 -4.60
N ILE A 87 -3.78 -8.06 -4.58
CA ILE A 87 -3.35 -7.27 -5.73
C ILE A 87 -1.97 -6.74 -5.41
N VAL A 88 -1.01 -7.08 -6.27
CA VAL A 88 0.35 -6.54 -6.21
C VAL A 88 0.50 -5.59 -7.38
N SER A 89 0.85 -4.34 -7.10
CA SER A 89 1.11 -3.36 -8.15
C SER A 89 2.47 -2.73 -7.99
N THR A 90 3.20 -2.60 -9.09
CA THR A 90 4.43 -1.82 -9.17
C THR A 90 4.22 -0.67 -10.12
N LYS A 91 4.79 0.49 -9.80
CA LYS A 91 4.79 1.66 -10.65
C LYS A 91 6.23 2.07 -10.89
N PHE A 92 6.63 2.21 -12.14
CA PHE A 92 7.95 2.65 -12.55
C PHE A 92 7.81 3.63 -13.71
N ASP A 93 8.37 4.83 -13.59
CA ASP A 93 8.32 5.87 -14.65
C ASP A 93 6.91 6.17 -15.20
N GLY A 94 5.89 6.07 -14.35
CA GLY A 94 4.49 6.28 -14.72
C GLY A 94 3.75 5.02 -15.19
N ASP A 95 4.48 4.01 -15.67
CA ASP A 95 3.91 2.72 -16.03
C ASP A 95 3.54 1.92 -14.78
N ILE A 96 2.34 1.34 -14.80
CA ILE A 96 1.81 0.54 -13.70
C ILE A 96 1.68 -0.89 -14.19
N ASP A 97 2.41 -1.79 -13.54
CA ASP A 97 2.21 -3.23 -13.66
C ASP A 97 1.39 -3.73 -12.46
N THR A 98 0.42 -4.62 -12.71
CA THR A 98 -0.49 -5.09 -11.67
C THR A 98 -0.83 -6.56 -11.88
N GLU A 99 -0.53 -7.35 -10.87
CA GLU A 99 -0.88 -8.77 -10.80
C GLU A 99 -1.97 -9.03 -9.76
N TYR A 100 -2.84 -9.97 -10.08
CA TYR A 100 -3.99 -10.37 -9.26
C TYR A 100 -3.85 -11.83 -8.87
N TYR A 101 -3.80 -12.10 -7.57
CA TYR A 101 -3.67 -13.45 -7.03
C TYR A 101 -4.94 -13.84 -6.30
N ASN A 102 -5.63 -14.86 -6.82
CA ASN A 102 -6.82 -15.41 -6.20
C ASN A 102 -6.45 -16.19 -4.94
N VAL A 103 -6.84 -15.66 -3.78
CA VAL A 103 -6.59 -16.26 -2.47
C VAL A 103 -7.94 -16.58 -1.84
N LYS A 104 -8.46 -17.78 -2.12
CA LYS A 104 -9.81 -18.22 -1.70
C LYS A 104 -10.07 -18.03 -0.20
N SER A 105 -9.03 -18.08 0.64
CA SER A 105 -9.12 -17.89 2.09
C SER A 105 -9.33 -16.43 2.54
N LEU A 106 -9.17 -15.44 1.64
CA LEU A 106 -9.43 -14.01 1.93
C LEU A 106 -10.91 -13.68 2.14
N GLY A 107 -11.83 -14.47 1.58
CA GLY A 107 -13.27 -14.27 1.76
C GLY A 107 -13.74 -14.47 3.21
N ASN A 108 -12.96 -15.17 4.05
CA ASN A 108 -13.23 -15.35 5.46
C ASN A 108 -12.80 -14.10 6.26
N MET A 109 -13.74 -13.17 6.38
CA MET A 109 -13.57 -11.82 6.93
C MET A 109 -13.13 -11.75 8.40
N SER A 110 -13.20 -12.85 9.14
CA SER A 110 -12.88 -12.92 10.58
C SER A 110 -11.46 -13.37 10.89
N SER A 111 -10.65 -13.74 9.89
CA SER A 111 -9.33 -14.33 10.14
C SER A 111 -8.21 -13.40 9.68
N SER A 112 -7.30 -13.12 10.62
CA SER A 112 -6.03 -12.46 10.36
C SER A 112 -5.27 -13.18 9.27
N LYS A 113 -4.59 -12.42 8.41
CA LYS A 113 -3.77 -12.95 7.32
C LYS A 113 -2.35 -12.48 7.48
N THR A 114 -1.40 -13.37 7.24
CA THR A 114 0.01 -13.00 7.15
C THR A 114 0.40 -13.01 5.69
N LEU A 115 0.70 -11.83 5.15
CA LEU A 115 1.24 -11.64 3.82
C LEU A 115 2.76 -11.57 3.94
N VAL A 116 3.44 -12.37 3.15
CA VAL A 116 4.90 -12.43 3.14
C VAL A 116 5.36 -12.14 1.72
N LEU A 117 6.25 -11.15 1.58
CA LEU A 117 6.90 -10.83 0.34
C LEU A 117 8.38 -11.18 0.48
N ALA A 118 8.78 -12.29 -0.14
CA ALA A 118 10.17 -12.69 -0.19
C ALA A 118 10.84 -12.02 -1.40
N VAL A 119 11.85 -11.21 -1.15
CA VAL A 119 12.58 -10.45 -2.17
C VAL A 119 13.93 -11.12 -2.41
N ASP A 120 14.21 -11.47 -3.66
CA ASP A 120 15.54 -11.93 -4.12
C ASP A 120 16.05 -10.93 -5.15
N GLN A 121 17.10 -10.19 -4.80
CA GLN A 121 17.66 -9.11 -5.61
C GLN A 121 18.86 -9.56 -6.45
N ARG A 122 19.20 -10.84 -6.43
CA ARG A 122 20.34 -11.36 -7.19
C ARG A 122 20.04 -11.33 -8.69
N LYS A 123 21.06 -11.00 -9.48
CA LYS A 123 20.97 -10.95 -10.94
C LYS A 123 21.69 -12.14 -11.60
N PRO A 124 21.22 -12.60 -12.78
CA PRO A 124 19.96 -12.22 -13.43
C PRO A 124 18.74 -12.85 -12.74
N GLY A 125 17.55 -12.30 -12.98
CA GLY A 125 16.29 -12.92 -12.53
C GLY A 125 15.88 -12.56 -11.10
N ALA A 126 16.02 -11.29 -10.71
CA ALA A 126 15.48 -10.81 -9.45
C ALA A 126 13.95 -10.97 -9.39
N THR A 127 13.44 -11.34 -8.21
CA THR A 127 12.04 -11.68 -8.02
C THR A 127 11.50 -11.17 -6.69
N MET A 128 10.17 -11.01 -6.67
CA MET A 128 9.39 -10.82 -5.46
C MET A 128 8.32 -11.91 -5.40
N THR A 129 8.40 -12.78 -4.40
CA THR A 129 7.49 -13.93 -4.26
C THR A 129 6.48 -13.65 -3.17
N LEU A 130 5.20 -13.75 -3.51
CA LEU A 130 4.09 -13.57 -2.58
C LEU A 130 3.70 -14.90 -1.94
N TYR A 131 3.65 -14.90 -0.61
CA TYR A 131 3.00 -15.92 0.17
C TYR A 131 1.87 -15.33 1.02
N VAL A 132 0.81 -16.11 1.20
CA VAL A 132 -0.27 -15.79 2.14
C VAL A 132 -0.44 -16.96 3.09
N ASN A 133 -0.33 -16.72 4.39
CA ASN A 133 -0.34 -17.76 5.43
C ASN A 133 0.63 -18.92 5.11
N CYS A 134 1.85 -18.57 4.67
CA CYS A 134 2.91 -19.51 4.28
C CYS A 134 2.63 -20.36 3.02
N GLU A 135 1.53 -20.11 2.30
CA GLU A 135 1.25 -20.72 1.00
C GLU A 135 1.72 -19.81 -0.14
N HIS A 136 2.38 -20.38 -1.15
CA HIS A 136 2.89 -19.65 -2.31
C HIS A 136 1.76 -19.29 -3.29
N PHE A 137 1.69 -18.03 -3.70
CA PHE A 137 0.67 -17.56 -4.66
C PHE A 137 1.23 -17.08 -5.99
N GLY A 138 2.44 -16.55 -6.00
CA GLY A 138 3.03 -16.05 -7.24
C GLY A 138 4.40 -15.45 -7.06
N THR A 139 5.07 -15.28 -8.19
CA THR A 139 6.41 -14.71 -8.29
C THR A 139 6.39 -13.61 -9.34
N LEU A 140 6.62 -12.37 -8.92
CA LEU A 140 6.76 -11.23 -9.80
C LEU A 140 8.21 -11.11 -10.24
N HIS A 141 8.44 -10.98 -11.54
CA HIS A 141 9.74 -10.65 -12.08
C HIS A 141 9.90 -9.14 -12.14
N THR A 142 10.90 -8.61 -11.44
CA THR A 142 11.10 -7.17 -11.38
C THR A 142 12.06 -6.71 -12.48
N ILE A 143 11.70 -5.65 -13.21
CA ILE A 143 12.58 -5.02 -14.21
C ILE A 143 13.85 -4.46 -13.54
N LYS A 144 13.68 -3.84 -12.37
CA LYS A 144 14.76 -3.36 -11.50
C LYS A 144 14.61 -3.93 -10.09
N THR A 145 15.73 -4.20 -9.45
CA THR A 145 15.74 -4.58 -8.03
C THR A 145 15.45 -3.36 -7.15
N LEU A 146 14.95 -3.56 -5.93
CA LEU A 146 14.75 -2.45 -4.99
C LEU A 146 16.09 -1.76 -4.65
N ARG A 147 17.19 -2.51 -4.64
CA ARG A 147 18.57 -2.02 -4.51
C ARG A 147 18.92 -1.03 -5.62
N GLU A 148 18.68 -1.40 -6.86
CA GLU A 148 18.95 -0.50 -8.00
C GLU A 148 18.06 0.73 -7.94
N VAL A 149 16.77 0.54 -7.67
CA VAL A 149 15.84 1.65 -7.52
C VAL A 149 16.34 2.62 -6.44
N TYR A 150 16.80 2.12 -5.30
CA TYR A 150 17.32 2.94 -4.21
C TYR A 150 18.59 3.71 -4.59
N PHE A 151 19.58 3.04 -5.19
CA PHE A 151 20.88 3.66 -5.49
C PHE A 151 20.88 4.51 -6.78
N ASP A 152 19.89 4.35 -7.65
CA ASP A 152 19.71 5.20 -8.84
C ASP A 152 19.10 6.57 -8.49
N MET A 153 18.55 6.74 -7.28
CA MET A 153 17.99 8.01 -6.82
C MET A 153 19.09 9.04 -6.54
N LYS A 154 18.81 10.30 -6.88
CA LYS A 154 19.70 11.43 -6.55
C LYS A 154 19.89 11.61 -5.04
N ASP A 155 18.82 11.38 -4.28
CA ASP A 155 18.79 11.41 -2.82
C ASP A 155 18.14 10.11 -2.35
N PRO A 156 18.93 9.06 -2.05
CA PRO A 156 18.40 7.73 -1.70
C PRO A 156 17.60 7.77 -0.39
N HIS A 157 16.29 7.60 -0.52
CA HIS A 157 15.36 7.42 0.59
C HIS A 157 14.13 6.67 0.11
N LEU A 158 13.43 6.02 1.03
CA LEU A 158 12.13 5.42 0.75
C LEU A 158 11.15 5.69 1.89
N GLN A 159 9.88 5.42 1.65
CA GLN A 159 8.84 5.47 2.67
C GLN A 159 8.05 4.18 2.62
N MET A 160 8.02 3.47 3.74
CA MET A 160 7.09 2.37 3.92
C MET A 160 5.85 2.87 4.65
N THR A 161 4.68 2.67 4.05
CA THR A 161 3.41 2.84 4.76
C THR A 161 2.83 1.48 5.05
N HIS A 162 2.24 1.35 6.23
CA HIS A 162 1.50 0.17 6.65
C HIS A 162 0.20 0.66 7.27
N GLU A 163 -0.94 0.16 6.77
CA GLU A 163 -2.24 0.54 7.32
C GLU A 163 -2.46 -0.20 8.65
N LYS A 164 -2.07 0.44 9.76
CA LYS A 164 -2.43 -0.04 11.10
C LYS A 164 -3.93 0.18 11.31
N ARG A 165 -4.65 -0.92 11.51
CA ARG A 165 -6.08 -0.89 11.80
C ARG A 165 -6.25 -1.14 13.28
N PHE A 166 -6.95 -0.23 13.95
CA PHE A 166 -7.39 -0.35 15.34
C PHE A 166 -8.89 -0.63 15.36
#